data_AF-A0A433UGJ8-F1
#
_entry.id   AF-A0A433UGJ8-F1
#
_cell.length_a   1.000
_cell.length_b   1.000
_cell.length_c   1.000
_cell.angle_alpha   90.00
_cell.angle_beta   90.00
_cell.angle_gamma   90.00
#
_symmetry.space_group_name_H-M   'P 1'
#
loop_
_entity.id
_entity.type
_entity.pdbx_description
1 polymer ?
#
loop_
_entity_poly.entity_id
_entity_poly.type
_entity_poly.pdbx_seq_one_letter_code
_entity_poly.pdbx_strand_id
1 'polypeptide(L)'
;MNKKIIWGLCLFGGLGIIIILMSGKTPPNSKNYIVLNVEDNLSLSITNGRERNQIRLCGVDVSISQQSAAKTLVINELESVDHIVSVVFNGDKAEVFLTTKSETEKMLSEELLIRGLAKLKQDDCPNQSSLEAAETIAKQNKIGVWK
;
A
#
# COMPACT_ATOMS: atom_id res chain seq x y z
N MET A 1 22.04 -12.05 -21.48
CA MET A 1 22.70 -13.37 -21.31
C MET A 1 21.65 -14.42 -20.98
N ASN A 2 21.77 -15.57 -21.65
CA ASN A 2 20.78 -16.65 -21.83
C ASN A 2 20.01 -17.10 -20.58
N LYS A 3 18.69 -17.26 -20.70
CA LYS A 3 17.89 -18.08 -19.78
C LYS A 3 17.56 -19.41 -20.46
N LYS A 4 18.05 -20.51 -19.87
CA LYS A 4 17.71 -21.88 -20.26
C LYS A 4 16.33 -22.24 -19.71
N ILE A 5 15.46 -22.75 -20.57
CA ILE A 5 14.17 -23.35 -20.21
C ILE A 5 14.43 -24.83 -19.96
N ILE A 6 14.15 -25.31 -18.74
CA ILE A 6 14.22 -26.74 -18.39
C ILE A 6 12.80 -27.27 -18.45
N TRP A 7 12.51 -28.13 -19.42
CA TRP A 7 11.27 -28.91 -19.49
C TRP A 7 11.46 -30.20 -18.69
N GLY A 8 10.88 -30.26 -17.50
CA GLY A 8 10.68 -31.50 -16.75
C GLY A 8 9.24 -31.94 -16.88
N LEU A 9 8.95 -32.90 -17.75
CA LEU A 9 7.70 -33.66 -17.73
C LEU A 9 7.79 -34.69 -16.61
N CYS A 10 7.03 -34.49 -15.53
CA CYS A 10 6.64 -35.57 -14.63
C CYS A 10 5.12 -35.61 -14.53
N LEU A 11 4.55 -36.62 -15.17
CA LEU A 11 3.24 -37.18 -14.88
C LEU A 11 3.23 -37.69 -13.44
N PHE A 12 2.46 -37.09 -12.53
CA PHE A 12 1.80 -37.77 -11.40
C PHE A 12 0.72 -36.84 -10.83
N GLY A 13 -0.47 -37.40 -10.59
CA GLY A 13 -1.63 -36.68 -10.10
C GLY A 13 -1.41 -36.02 -8.74
N GLY A 14 -1.93 -34.81 -8.62
CA GLY A 14 -1.98 -34.01 -7.42
C GLY A 14 -2.44 -32.62 -7.81
N LEU A 15 -3.44 -32.09 -7.10
CA LEU A 15 -3.92 -30.72 -7.28
C LEU A 15 -2.72 -29.77 -7.38
N GLY A 16 -2.51 -29.22 -8.57
CA GLY A 16 -1.47 -28.23 -8.80
C GLY A 16 -1.83 -26.97 -8.03
N ILE A 17 -1.20 -26.79 -6.87
CA ILE A 17 -1.14 -25.49 -6.21
C ILE A 17 -0.31 -24.59 -7.12
N ILE A 18 -0.99 -23.66 -7.79
CA ILE A 18 -0.33 -22.56 -8.50
C ILE A 18 0.22 -21.63 -7.40
N ILE A 19 1.49 -21.82 -7.03
CA ILE A 19 2.21 -20.85 -6.21
C ILE A 19 2.63 -19.71 -7.14
N ILE A 20 1.82 -18.66 -7.20
CA ILE A 20 2.24 -17.39 -7.80
C ILE A 20 3.24 -16.77 -6.84
N LEU A 21 4.53 -17.02 -7.07
CA LEU A 21 5.61 -16.22 -6.50
C LEU A 21 5.52 -14.83 -7.13
N MET A 22 4.69 -13.96 -6.54
CA MET A 22 4.78 -12.53 -6.79
C MET A 22 6.08 -12.04 -6.14
N SER A 23 7.19 -12.09 -6.88
CA SER A 23 8.36 -11.33 -6.51
C SER A 23 7.93 -9.87 -6.37
N GLY A 24 8.02 -9.32 -5.16
CA GLY A 24 7.76 -7.92 -4.86
C GLY A 24 8.63 -7.05 -5.76
N LYS A 25 8.06 -6.60 -6.88
CA LYS A 25 8.69 -5.62 -7.74
C LYS A 25 8.31 -4.27 -7.17
N THR A 26 9.28 -3.58 -6.59
CA THR A 26 9.17 -2.14 -6.30
C THR A 26 8.52 -1.44 -7.49
N PRO A 27 7.44 -0.67 -7.31
CA PRO A 27 6.72 -0.05 -8.41
C PRO A 27 7.65 0.77 -9.30
N PRO A 28 7.46 0.77 -10.64
CA PRO A 28 8.27 1.60 -11.52
C PRO A 28 8.15 3.07 -11.09
N ASN A 29 9.30 3.75 -10.95
CA ASN A 29 9.44 5.13 -10.44
C ASN A 29 9.25 5.34 -8.93
N SER A 30 9.20 4.26 -8.14
CA SER A 30 9.26 4.39 -6.69
C SER A 30 10.64 4.83 -6.19
N LYS A 31 10.64 5.57 -5.07
CA LYS A 31 11.84 5.97 -4.34
C LYS A 31 11.68 5.62 -2.86
N ASN A 32 12.77 5.22 -2.22
CA ASN A 32 12.75 4.91 -0.79
C ASN A 32 12.87 6.18 0.06
N TYR A 33 12.04 6.25 1.09
CA TYR A 33 12.02 7.32 2.09
C TYR A 33 11.90 6.74 3.49
N ILE A 34 12.33 7.52 4.47
CA ILE A 34 12.05 7.32 5.89
C ILE A 34 10.88 8.23 6.25
N VAL A 35 9.83 7.68 6.86
CA VAL A 35 8.74 8.47 7.44
C VAL A 35 9.16 9.01 8.79
N LEU A 36 9.23 10.33 8.91
CA LEU A 36 9.63 11.05 10.11
C LEU A 36 8.47 11.28 11.08
N ASN A 37 7.28 11.59 10.54
CA ASN A 37 6.09 11.89 11.33
C ASN A 37 4.80 11.62 10.54
N VAL A 38 3.73 11.30 11.27
CA VAL A 38 2.36 11.23 10.74
C VAL A 38 1.54 12.32 11.43
N GLU A 39 1.16 13.33 10.65
CA GLU A 39 0.38 14.48 11.13
C GLU A 39 -1.08 14.09 11.43
N ASP A 40 -1.79 14.91 12.21
CA ASP A 40 -3.19 14.63 12.60
C ASP A 40 -4.14 14.59 11.39
N ASN A 41 -3.82 15.34 10.33
CA ASN A 41 -4.56 15.32 9.07
C ASN A 41 -4.14 14.18 8.13
N LEU A 42 -3.35 13.21 8.62
CA LEU A 42 -2.76 12.08 7.88
C LEU A 42 -1.78 12.45 6.78
N SER A 43 -1.25 13.66 6.78
CA SER A 43 -0.05 13.96 6.00
C SER A 43 1.17 13.26 6.60
N LEU A 44 2.06 12.76 5.74
CA LEU A 44 3.31 12.13 6.16
C LEU A 44 4.47 13.06 5.87
N SER A 45 5.30 13.32 6.88
CA SER A 45 6.60 13.95 6.69
C SER A 45 7.63 12.87 6.35
N ILE A 46 8.29 12.99 5.20
CA ILE A 46 9.21 11.97 4.68
C ILE A 46 10.56 12.56 4.31
N THR A 47 11.62 11.76 4.39
CA THR A 47 12.98 12.17 3.96
C THR A 47 13.76 11.04 3.31
N ASN A 48 14.62 11.39 2.35
CA ASN A 48 15.65 10.49 1.79
C ASN A 48 17.07 10.87 2.26
N GLY A 49 17.17 11.69 3.30
CA GLY A 49 18.44 12.23 3.82
C GLY A 49 18.94 13.50 3.11
N ARG A 50 18.41 13.85 1.94
CA ARG A 50 18.74 15.09 1.22
C ARG A 50 17.59 16.09 1.25
N GLU A 51 16.39 15.61 0.98
CA GLU A 51 15.18 16.44 0.94
C GLU A 51 14.18 15.97 1.99
N ARG A 52 13.34 16.90 2.44
CA ARG A 52 12.17 16.63 3.28
C ARG A 52 10.93 17.06 2.51
N ASN A 53 9.96 16.18 2.44
CA ASN A 53 8.68 16.44 1.79
C ASN A 53 7.55 16.16 2.78
N GLN A 54 6.43 16.85 2.57
CA GLN A 54 5.16 16.49 3.18
C GLN A 54 4.26 15.96 2.06
N ILE A 55 3.70 14.77 2.25
CA ILE A 55 2.83 14.12 1.27
C ILE A 55 1.49 13.75 1.89
N ARG A 56 0.45 13.67 1.06
CA ARG A 56 -0.84 13.07 1.42
C ARG A 56 -0.98 11.73 0.70
N LEU A 57 -1.72 10.80 1.30
CA LEU A 57 -2.02 9.52 0.64
C LEU A 57 -2.94 9.74 -0.57
N CYS A 58 -2.58 9.14 -1.70
CA CYS A 58 -3.36 9.20 -2.94
C CYS A 58 -4.66 8.38 -2.79
N GLY A 59 -5.76 8.91 -3.33
CA GLY A 59 -6.98 8.14 -3.59
C GLY A 59 -7.85 7.84 -2.37
N VAL A 60 -7.56 8.45 -1.23
CA VAL A 60 -8.34 8.28 0.00
C VAL A 60 -8.83 9.61 0.56
N ASP A 61 -10.06 9.60 1.04
CA ASP A 61 -10.62 10.66 1.87
C ASP A 61 -10.97 10.09 3.26
N VAL A 62 -10.33 10.64 4.29
CA VAL A 62 -10.52 10.22 5.67
C VAL A 62 -11.29 11.29 6.42
N SER A 63 -12.52 10.95 6.83
CA SER A 63 -13.36 11.87 7.60
C SER A 63 -12.72 12.18 8.95
N ILE A 64 -13.02 13.36 9.50
CA ILE A 64 -12.50 13.81 10.80
C ILE A 64 -12.72 12.75 11.89
N SER A 65 -13.88 12.10 11.90
CA SER A 65 -14.20 11.04 12.86
C SER A 65 -13.32 9.78 12.76
N GLN A 66 -12.65 9.56 11.64
CA GLN A 66 -11.78 8.40 11.40
C GLN A 66 -10.29 8.74 11.51
N GLN A 67 -9.90 10.02 11.55
CA GLN A 67 -8.49 10.44 11.51
C GLN A 67 -7.64 9.81 12.62
N SER A 68 -8.13 9.75 13.86
CA SER A 68 -7.37 9.13 14.96
C SER A 68 -7.14 7.64 14.75
N ALA A 69 -8.14 6.90 14.26
CA ALA A 69 -8.03 5.47 14.00
C ALA A 69 -7.12 5.18 12.80
N ALA A 70 -7.27 5.95 11.72
CA ALA A 70 -6.41 5.88 10.55
C ALA A 70 -4.95 6.23 10.88
N LYS A 71 -4.70 7.24 11.72
CA LYS A 71 -3.35 7.60 12.16
C LYS A 71 -2.70 6.48 12.95
N THR A 72 -3.46 5.89 13.88
CA THR A 72 -3.00 4.74 14.67
C THR A 72 -2.66 3.55 13.76
N LEU A 73 -3.51 3.26 12.77
CA LEU A 73 -3.23 2.22 11.78
C LEU A 73 -1.91 2.50 11.05
N VAL A 74 -1.76 3.69 10.47
CA VAL A 74 -0.58 4.05 9.68
C VAL A 74 0.69 3.95 10.52
N ILE A 75 0.67 4.44 11.77
CA ILE A 75 1.82 4.33 12.68
C ILE A 75 2.19 2.86 12.93
N ASN A 76 1.21 2.02 13.25
CA ASN A 76 1.45 0.59 13.52
C ASN A 76 2.03 -0.14 12.30
N GLU A 77 1.51 0.16 11.10
CA GLU A 77 2.04 -0.44 9.87
C GLU A 77 3.46 0.07 9.56
N LEU A 78 3.80 1.33 9.87
CA LEU A 78 5.15 1.89 9.70
C LEU A 78 6.17 1.29 10.69
N GLU A 79 5.78 1.03 11.93
CA GLU A 79 6.63 0.36 12.93
C GLU A 79 7.07 -1.03 12.45
N SER A 80 6.22 -1.72 11.68
CA SER A 80 6.53 -3.05 11.16
C SER A 80 7.62 -3.09 10.09
N VAL A 81 7.97 -1.93 9.52
CA VAL A 81 8.95 -1.77 8.43
C VAL A 81 10.07 -0.77 8.77
N ASP A 82 10.31 -0.54 10.06
CA ASP A 82 11.34 0.40 10.54
C ASP A 82 11.19 1.81 9.92
N HIS A 83 9.94 2.21 9.63
CA HIS A 83 9.56 3.48 8.98
C HIS A 83 10.13 3.70 7.57
N ILE A 84 10.71 2.68 6.95
CA ILE A 84 11.23 2.76 5.58
C ILE A 84 10.13 2.35 4.61
N VAL A 85 9.83 3.24 3.66
CA VAL A 85 8.74 3.08 2.70
C VAL A 85 9.18 3.37 1.28
N SER A 86 8.51 2.72 0.34
CA SER A 86 8.62 2.99 -1.09
C SER A 86 7.50 3.97 -1.49
N VAL A 87 7.85 5.08 -2.13
CA VAL A 87 6.91 6.18 -2.43
C VAL A 87 6.85 6.41 -3.93
N VAL A 88 5.63 6.42 -4.47
CA VAL A 88 5.32 6.82 -5.86
C VAL A 88 4.55 8.14 -5.82
N PHE A 89 5.16 9.22 -6.29
CA PHE A 89 4.55 10.55 -6.26
C PHE A 89 3.54 10.75 -7.38
N ASN A 90 2.49 11.49 -7.06
CA ASN A 90 1.51 12.02 -7.99
C ASN A 90 1.14 13.45 -7.57
N GLY A 91 1.95 14.43 -8.00
CA GLY A 91 1.84 15.82 -7.53
C GLY A 91 2.19 15.95 -6.05
N ASP A 92 1.27 16.52 -5.25
CA ASP A 92 1.37 16.67 -3.79
C ASP A 92 0.92 15.42 -3.01
N LYS A 93 0.42 14.41 -3.72
CA LYS A 93 -0.02 13.13 -3.18
C LYS A 93 0.98 12.03 -3.52
N ALA A 94 0.89 10.91 -2.82
CA ALA A 94 1.68 9.74 -3.13
C ALA A 94 1.00 8.44 -2.74
N GLU A 95 1.35 7.38 -3.46
CA GLU A 95 1.13 6.01 -3.01
C GLU A 95 2.34 5.57 -2.19
N VAL A 96 2.06 5.03 -1.01
CA VAL A 96 3.09 4.65 -0.04
C VAL A 96 2.98 3.15 0.19
N PHE A 97 4.06 2.45 -0.13
CA PHE A 97 4.19 1.01 -0.07
C PHE A 97 5.11 0.61 1.08
N LEU A 98 4.65 -0.36 1.85
CA LEU A 98 5.35 -0.97 2.97
C LEU A 98 5.82 -2.35 2.50
N THR A 99 7.13 -2.63 2.58
CA THR A 99 7.65 -3.97 2.30
C THR A 99 8.09 -4.60 3.62
N THR A 100 7.33 -5.58 4.08
CA THR A 100 7.65 -6.31 5.31
C THR A 100 8.88 -7.21 5.13
N LYS A 101 9.45 -7.67 6.26
CA LYS A 101 10.60 -8.61 6.24
C LYS A 101 10.28 -9.94 5.53
N SER A 102 9.00 -10.30 5.43
CA SER A 102 8.52 -11.45 4.65
C SER A 102 8.29 -11.15 3.17
N GLU A 103 8.80 -10.02 2.66
CA GLU A 103 8.63 -9.54 1.28
C GLU A 103 7.17 -9.33 0.86
N THR A 104 6.24 -9.27 1.82
CA THR A 104 4.85 -8.93 1.55
C THR A 104 4.76 -7.41 1.45
N GLU A 105 4.27 -6.93 0.31
CA GLU A 105 4.02 -5.51 0.05
C GLU A 105 2.59 -5.15 0.44
N LYS A 106 2.40 -3.99 1.07
CA LYS A 106 1.10 -3.38 1.36
C LYS A 106 1.09 -1.93 0.91
N MET A 107 -0.04 -1.46 0.39
CA MET A 107 -0.24 -0.04 0.11
C MET A 107 -1.08 0.61 1.22
N LEU A 108 -0.59 1.70 1.81
CA LEU A 108 -1.27 2.36 2.94
C LEU A 108 -2.70 2.81 2.61
N SER A 109 -2.92 3.35 1.41
CA SER A 109 -4.26 3.76 0.95
C SER A 109 -5.24 2.58 0.88
N GLU A 110 -4.77 1.42 0.41
CA GLU A 110 -5.57 0.19 0.33
C GLU A 110 -5.93 -0.33 1.73
N GLU A 111 -4.99 -0.34 2.66
CA GLU A 111 -5.23 -0.75 4.05
C GLU A 111 -6.28 0.13 4.75
N LEU A 112 -6.28 1.44 4.50
CA LEU A 112 -7.30 2.35 5.04
C LEU A 112 -8.68 2.06 4.46
N LEU A 113 -8.76 1.73 3.17
CA LEU A 113 -10.02 1.40 2.49
C LEU A 113 -10.59 0.06 2.96
N ILE A 114 -9.78 -1.01 2.97
CA ILE A 114 -10.19 -2.36 3.40
C ILE A 114 -10.71 -2.36 4.84
N ARG A 115 -10.09 -1.54 5.72
CA ARG A 115 -10.53 -1.41 7.12
C ARG A 115 -11.69 -0.43 7.31
N GLY A 116 -12.22 0.14 6.23
CA GLY A 116 -13.33 1.08 6.26
C GLY A 116 -13.02 2.37 7.03
N LEU A 117 -11.75 2.78 7.08
CA LEU A 117 -11.30 4.00 7.73
C LEU A 117 -11.26 5.19 6.76
N ALA A 118 -11.33 4.93 5.46
CA ALA A 118 -11.39 5.92 4.40
C ALA A 118 -12.51 5.60 3.41
N LYS A 119 -12.89 6.60 2.61
CA LYS A 119 -13.63 6.42 1.36
C LYS A 119 -12.69 6.62 0.18
N LEU A 120 -12.99 5.97 -0.93
CA LEU A 120 -12.28 6.18 -2.17
C LEU A 120 -12.51 7.63 -2.62
N LYS A 121 -11.42 8.31 -2.93
CA LYS A 121 -11.44 9.61 -3.59
C LYS A 121 -10.98 9.39 -5.03
N GLN A 122 -11.81 9.80 -6.00
CA GLN A 122 -11.40 9.78 -7.40
C GLN A 122 -10.28 10.80 -7.62
N ASP A 123 -9.07 10.28 -7.71
CA ASP A 123 -7.83 10.96 -8.01
C ASP A 123 -7.13 10.16 -9.13
N ASP A 124 -6.16 10.75 -9.83
CA ASP A 124 -5.41 10.08 -10.90
C ASP A 124 -4.30 9.16 -10.34
N CYS A 125 -4.63 8.31 -9.37
CA CYS A 125 -3.66 7.46 -8.68
C CYS A 125 -3.20 6.29 -9.57
N PRO A 126 -1.89 5.99 -9.66
CA PRO A 126 -1.38 4.90 -10.49
C PRO A 126 -2.05 3.53 -10.26
N ASN A 127 -2.44 3.22 -9.02
CA ASN A 127 -3.07 1.96 -8.62
C ASN A 127 -4.57 2.09 -8.32
N GLN A 128 -5.28 2.96 -9.03
CA GLN A 128 -6.71 3.24 -8.85
C GLN A 128 -7.59 1.98 -8.79
N SER A 129 -7.34 0.95 -9.61
CA SER A 129 -8.13 -0.28 -9.62
C SER A 129 -8.00 -1.11 -8.34
N SER A 130 -6.83 -1.11 -7.68
CA SER A 130 -6.66 -1.73 -6.36
C SER A 130 -7.47 -0.99 -5.30
N LEU A 131 -7.45 0.35 -5.33
CA LEU A 131 -8.25 1.17 -4.40
C LEU A 131 -9.75 0.93 -4.56
N GLU A 132 -10.24 0.80 -5.79
CA GLU A 132 -11.65 0.47 -6.07
C GLU A 132 -12.05 -0.92 -5.54
N ALA A 133 -11.18 -1.91 -5.72
CA ALA A 133 -11.40 -3.26 -5.18
C ALA A 133 -11.43 -3.23 -3.64
N ALA A 134 -10.50 -2.52 -3.01
CA ALA A 134 -10.39 -2.34 -1.57
C ALA A 134 -11.66 -1.75 -0.94
N GLU A 135 -12.18 -0.66 -1.52
CA GLU A 135 -13.42 -0.04 -1.04
C GLU A 135 -14.63 -0.97 -1.26
N THR A 136 -14.66 -1.69 -2.39
CA THR A 136 -15.74 -2.65 -2.69
C THR A 136 -15.80 -3.76 -1.64
N ILE A 137 -14.64 -4.31 -1.23
CA ILE A 137 -14.55 -5.30 -0.16
C ILE A 137 -15.09 -4.73 1.16
N ALA A 138 -14.71 -3.51 1.53
CA ALA A 138 -15.17 -2.89 2.77
C ALA A 138 -16.70 -2.63 2.76
N LYS A 139 -17.26 -2.20 1.62
CA LYS A 139 -18.71 -2.02 1.43
C LYS A 139 -19.47 -3.33 1.54
N GLN A 140 -19.02 -4.38 0.86
CA GLN A 140 -19.67 -5.70 0.89
C GLN A 140 -19.70 -6.29 2.31
N ASN A 141 -18.63 -6.09 3.07
CA ASN A 141 -18.49 -6.59 4.43
C ASN A 141 -19.04 -5.62 5.50
N LYS A 142 -19.61 -4.47 5.10
CA LYS A 142 -20.14 -3.44 6.01
C LYS A 142 -19.12 -3.03 7.08
N ILE A 143 -17.90 -2.73 6.65
CA ILE A 143 -16.78 -2.40 7.54
C ILE A 143 -16.68 -0.88 7.73
N GLY A 144 -16.36 -0.45 8.95
CA GLY A 144 -16.03 0.95 9.26
C GLY A 144 -17.13 1.93 8.87
N VAL A 145 -16.82 2.89 8.00
CA VAL A 145 -17.76 3.92 7.50
C VAL A 145 -18.91 3.37 6.65
N TRP A 146 -18.92 2.07 6.35
CA TRP A 146 -19.95 1.38 5.54
C TRP A 146 -20.91 0.51 6.37
N LYS A 147 -20.87 0.63 7.70
CA LYS A 147 -21.78 -0.08 8.62
C LYS A 147 -23.23 0.40 8.50
#